data_AF-A0A945KM04-F1
#
_entry.id   AF-A0A945KM04-F1
#
_cell.length_a   1.000
_cell.length_b   1.000
_cell.length_c   1.000
_cell.angle_alpha   90.00
_cell.angle_beta   90.00
_cell.angle_gamma   90.00
#
_symmetry.space_group_name_H-M   'P 1'
#
loop_
_entity.id
_entity.type
_entity.pdbx_description
1 polymer ?
#
loop_
_entity_poly.entity_id
_entity_poly.type
_entity_poly.pdbx_seq_one_letter_code
_entity_poly.pdbx_strand_id
1 'polypeptide(L)'
;MSAEYKKKRRRRRRPNKSGGNYRGGGQRTRGMVNQKGTEHFKPSNIPSAPSEEWVQKSVKTFATKKKKADLQFNTYLNQSLPDLQDLGEKIGIEDALGLSRAVLMRRIVRTAMEDAGVFFVRGTLDVTEFGFGFLRHKCNDFTESSDVDILVHPGLIEKHHLLPGQVVRGVMVSPADDEGLFVMHEVLEVFGDDPEKQWSLEPFHDLVPLYPEERLGLETEADLIETRIIDLISPIGKGQRGLIVAPPRAGKTVLLQMIANAITKLHSDSKLIILLV
;
A
#
# COMPACT_ATOMS: atom_id res chain seq x y z
N MET A 1 -62.24 31.10 -7.49
CA MET A 1 -62.09 32.14 -8.54
C MET A 1 -60.79 31.87 -9.29
N SER A 2 -60.89 31.65 -10.61
CA SER A 2 -59.88 31.75 -11.70
C SER A 2 -58.44 31.22 -11.47
N ALA A 3 -57.77 30.52 -12.39
CA ALA A 3 -57.90 30.43 -13.83
C ALA A 3 -57.29 29.11 -14.37
N GLU A 4 -57.88 28.63 -15.47
CA GLU A 4 -57.51 27.45 -16.25
C GLU A 4 -56.74 27.91 -17.51
N TYR A 5 -55.64 27.26 -17.88
CA TYR A 5 -54.93 27.54 -19.15
C TYR A 5 -54.65 26.25 -19.93
N LYS A 6 -55.37 26.09 -21.06
CA LYS A 6 -55.29 24.98 -22.01
C LYS A 6 -54.08 25.09 -22.94
N LYS A 7 -53.38 23.97 -23.22
CA LYS A 7 -52.38 23.85 -24.29
C LYS A 7 -52.83 22.81 -25.34
N LYS A 8 -52.99 23.27 -26.60
CA LYS A 8 -53.41 22.49 -27.79
C LYS A 8 -52.24 21.68 -28.37
N ARG A 9 -52.51 20.39 -28.68
CA ARG A 9 -51.70 19.49 -29.52
C ARG A 9 -51.69 19.92 -30.99
N ARG A 10 -50.57 19.68 -31.69
CA ARG A 10 -50.57 19.36 -33.14
C ARG A 10 -49.39 18.46 -33.51
N ARG A 11 -49.71 17.26 -34.01
CA ARG A 11 -48.79 16.31 -34.67
C ARG A 11 -48.65 16.70 -36.15
N ARG A 12 -47.45 16.55 -36.74
CA ARG A 12 -47.28 16.30 -38.18
C ARG A 12 -46.17 15.29 -38.42
N ARG A 13 -46.48 14.29 -39.26
CA ARG A 13 -45.61 13.22 -39.76
C ARG A 13 -44.90 13.67 -41.05
N ARG A 14 -43.77 13.00 -41.31
CA ARG A 14 -42.74 13.14 -42.35
C ARG A 14 -43.23 13.21 -43.81
N PRO A 15 -42.31 13.53 -44.73
CA PRO A 15 -42.01 12.54 -45.77
C PRO A 15 -40.52 12.25 -45.96
N ASN A 16 -40.25 11.07 -46.50
CA ASN A 16 -38.96 10.46 -46.78
C ASN A 16 -38.47 10.89 -48.19
N LYS A 17 -37.18 11.17 -48.38
CA LYS A 17 -36.54 11.22 -49.71
C LYS A 17 -35.14 10.61 -49.66
N SER A 18 -34.87 9.86 -50.70
CA SER A 18 -33.76 8.97 -50.99
C SER A 18 -32.55 9.68 -51.63
N GLY A 19 -31.37 9.08 -51.45
CA GLY A 19 -30.23 9.13 -52.38
C GLY A 19 -29.13 10.15 -52.10
N GLY A 20 -27.87 9.68 -52.03
CA GLY A 20 -26.69 10.54 -52.14
C GLY A 20 -25.43 9.97 -51.47
N ASN A 21 -24.58 9.32 -52.25
CA ASN A 21 -23.25 8.85 -51.88
C ASN A 21 -22.24 10.03 -52.02
N TYR A 22 -21.49 10.41 -50.99
CA TYR A 22 -20.25 11.20 -51.13
C TYR A 22 -19.26 10.90 -49.98
N ARG A 23 -18.01 10.64 -50.37
CA ARG A 23 -16.81 10.44 -49.55
C ARG A 23 -16.35 11.75 -48.89
N GLY A 24 -15.77 11.63 -47.69
CA GLY A 24 -14.55 12.36 -47.31
C GLY A 24 -14.66 13.40 -46.18
N GLY A 25 -13.85 13.21 -45.13
CA GLY A 25 -13.20 14.32 -44.41
C GLY A 25 -13.51 14.50 -42.92
N GLY A 26 -12.57 14.08 -42.06
CA GLY A 26 -12.16 14.85 -40.88
C GLY A 26 -12.94 14.66 -39.58
N GLN A 27 -12.72 13.57 -38.86
CA GLN A 27 -13.01 13.50 -37.43
C GLN A 27 -11.85 14.10 -36.63
N ARG A 28 -12.10 15.26 -36.01
CA ARG A 28 -11.31 15.79 -34.90
C ARG A 28 -11.53 14.89 -33.69
N THR A 29 -10.51 14.13 -33.31
CA THR A 29 -10.48 13.41 -32.04
C THR A 29 -10.26 14.41 -30.91
N ARG A 30 -11.22 14.44 -29.98
CA ARG A 30 -11.05 15.03 -28.64
C ARG A 30 -9.97 14.22 -27.92
N GLY A 31 -8.98 14.93 -27.38
CA GLY A 31 -7.86 14.35 -26.64
C GLY A 31 -8.33 13.46 -25.50
N MET A 32 -7.94 12.19 -25.58
CA MET A 32 -7.90 11.29 -24.43
C MET A 32 -6.75 11.73 -23.55
N VAL A 33 -7.06 12.02 -22.29
CA VAL A 33 -6.08 12.12 -21.22
C VAL A 33 -5.39 10.77 -21.13
N ASN A 34 -4.08 10.77 -21.39
CA ASN A 34 -3.24 9.59 -21.41
C ASN A 34 -3.01 9.13 -19.96
N GLN A 35 -3.86 8.24 -19.45
CA GLN A 35 -3.52 7.41 -18.30
C GLN A 35 -2.40 6.47 -18.77
N LYS A 36 -1.14 6.82 -18.50
CA LYS A 36 -0.04 5.86 -18.60
C LYS A 36 -0.39 4.69 -17.68
N GLY A 37 -0.67 3.54 -18.28
CA GLY A 37 -0.95 2.31 -17.57
C GLY A 37 0.22 1.95 -16.66
N THR A 38 -0.11 1.51 -15.45
CA THR A 38 0.76 0.72 -14.61
C THR A 38 1.10 -0.56 -15.38
N GLU A 39 2.26 -0.60 -16.02
CA GLU A 39 2.76 -1.86 -16.60
C GLU A 39 3.03 -2.83 -15.45
N HIS A 40 2.18 -3.84 -15.31
CA HIS A 40 2.41 -4.92 -14.36
C HIS A 40 3.77 -5.57 -14.64
N PHE A 41 4.59 -5.70 -13.60
CA PHE A 41 5.93 -6.25 -13.69
C PHE A 41 5.87 -7.70 -14.21
N LYS A 42 6.55 -7.96 -15.33
CA LYS A 42 6.51 -9.29 -15.99
C LYS A 42 7.50 -10.25 -15.33
N PRO A 43 7.15 -11.55 -15.20
CA PRO A 43 8.06 -12.57 -14.63
C PRO A 43 9.41 -12.69 -15.33
N SER A 44 9.49 -12.36 -16.63
CA SER A 44 10.73 -12.37 -17.41
C SER A 44 11.74 -11.32 -16.97
N ASN A 45 11.33 -10.33 -16.19
CA ASN A 45 12.14 -9.18 -15.81
C ASN A 45 12.68 -9.27 -14.38
N ILE A 46 12.45 -10.39 -13.68
CA ILE A 46 12.97 -10.63 -12.33
C ILE A 46 14.51 -10.56 -12.38
N PRO A 47 15.15 -9.59 -11.69
CA PRO A 47 16.59 -9.59 -11.52
C PRO A 47 17.03 -10.88 -10.86
N SER A 48 18.16 -11.42 -11.31
CA SER A 48 18.80 -12.56 -10.64
C SER A 48 18.96 -12.28 -9.15
N ALA A 49 18.78 -13.30 -8.32
CA ALA A 49 19.12 -13.20 -6.91
C ALA A 49 20.54 -12.62 -6.73
N PRO A 50 20.78 -11.76 -5.73
CA PRO A 50 22.11 -11.23 -5.46
C PRO A 50 23.14 -12.37 -5.32
N SER A 51 24.32 -12.25 -5.94
CA SER A 51 25.33 -13.32 -5.90
C SER A 51 25.96 -13.48 -4.52
N GLU A 52 26.23 -14.73 -4.10
CA GLU A 52 26.83 -15.07 -2.79
C GLU A 52 28.16 -14.34 -2.49
N GLU A 53 28.95 -14.01 -3.51
CA GLU A 53 30.19 -13.26 -3.34
C GLU A 53 29.93 -11.80 -2.93
N TRP A 54 28.88 -11.18 -3.49
CA TRP A 54 28.43 -9.85 -3.07
C TRP A 54 27.92 -9.90 -1.62
N VAL A 55 27.17 -10.95 -1.26
CA VAL A 55 26.67 -11.22 0.10
C VAL A 55 27.82 -11.26 1.12
N GLN A 56 28.87 -12.05 0.86
CA GLN A 56 29.96 -12.22 1.81
C GLN A 56 30.84 -10.97 1.93
N LYS A 57 31.13 -10.29 0.82
CA LYS A 57 31.98 -9.08 0.82
C LYS A 57 31.29 -7.91 1.50
N SER A 58 29.98 -7.80 1.34
CA SER A 58 29.12 -6.84 2.01
C SER A 58 29.02 -7.18 3.50
N VAL A 59 28.40 -8.29 3.87
CA VAL A 59 28.05 -8.62 5.26
C VAL A 59 29.29 -8.72 6.18
N LYS A 60 30.42 -9.31 5.73
CA LYS A 60 31.66 -9.40 6.55
C LYS A 60 32.35 -8.06 6.76
N THR A 61 32.27 -7.13 5.79
CA THR A 61 32.81 -5.76 5.92
C THR A 61 31.90 -4.88 6.79
N PHE A 62 30.61 -5.20 6.87
CA PHE A 62 29.61 -4.40 7.59
C PHE A 62 29.45 -4.78 9.07
N ALA A 63 29.62 -6.06 9.44
CA ALA A 63 29.64 -6.49 10.85
C ALA A 63 30.82 -5.89 11.66
N THR A 64 31.89 -5.47 10.98
CA THR A 64 33.09 -4.87 11.60
C THR A 64 32.97 -3.36 11.85
N LYS A 65 32.02 -2.65 11.21
CA LYS A 65 31.77 -1.21 11.43
C LYS A 65 30.52 -0.97 12.29
N LYS A 66 30.52 -1.47 13.53
CA LYS A 66 29.61 -1.00 14.59
C LYS A 66 29.88 0.49 14.85
N LYS A 67 29.14 1.41 14.19
CA LYS A 67 28.79 2.77 14.70
C LYS A 67 28.11 3.73 13.70
N LYS A 68 27.86 3.40 12.44
CA LYS A 68 27.06 4.29 11.57
C LYS A 68 25.58 3.93 11.68
N ALA A 69 24.75 4.95 11.88
CA ALA A 69 23.32 4.86 12.17
C ALA A 69 22.60 3.85 11.25
N ASP A 70 21.69 3.07 11.83
CA ASP A 70 20.81 2.17 11.07
C ASP A 70 20.02 3.01 10.05
N LEU A 71 20.39 2.94 8.77
CA LEU A 71 19.64 3.60 7.71
C LEU A 71 18.36 2.80 7.47
N GLN A 72 17.23 3.46 7.70
CA GLN A 72 15.90 2.87 7.56
C GLN A 72 15.30 3.38 6.25
N PHE A 73 15.09 2.51 5.27
CA PHE A 73 14.45 2.90 4.01
C PHE A 73 13.08 3.55 4.25
N ASN A 74 12.34 3.08 5.25
CA ASN A 74 11.04 3.62 5.64
C ASN A 74 11.05 5.11 6.01
N THR A 75 12.20 5.71 6.37
CA THR A 75 12.26 7.16 6.63
C THR A 75 12.15 7.98 5.35
N TYR A 76 12.66 7.45 4.23
CA TYR A 76 12.62 8.12 2.93
C TYR A 76 11.25 7.99 2.27
N LEU A 77 10.55 6.88 2.51
CA LEU A 77 9.21 6.62 1.95
C LEU A 77 8.21 7.74 2.25
N ASN A 78 8.30 8.35 3.44
CA ASN A 78 7.36 9.38 3.91
C ASN A 78 7.78 10.81 3.54
N GLN A 79 8.95 11.01 2.94
CA GLN A 79 9.44 12.34 2.57
C GLN A 79 8.75 12.84 1.30
N SER A 80 8.52 14.16 1.19
CA SER A 80 7.96 14.75 -0.01
C SER A 80 8.99 14.79 -1.15
N LEU A 81 8.54 14.98 -2.40
CA LEU A 81 9.48 15.12 -3.53
C LEU A 81 10.46 16.29 -3.34
N PRO A 82 10.02 17.50 -2.93
CA PRO A 82 10.93 18.60 -2.61
C PRO A 82 12.00 18.22 -1.58
N ASP A 83 11.62 17.54 -0.49
CA ASP A 83 12.58 17.14 0.55
C ASP A 83 13.63 16.16 -0.01
N LEU A 84 13.23 15.24 -0.89
CA LEU A 84 14.15 14.33 -1.57
C LEU A 84 15.06 15.08 -2.55
N GLN A 85 14.57 16.11 -3.22
CA GLN A 85 15.36 16.92 -4.15
C GLN A 85 16.45 17.70 -3.39
N ASP A 86 16.08 18.36 -2.30
CA ASP A 86 17.02 19.06 -1.41
C ASP A 86 18.07 18.10 -0.85
N LEU A 87 17.65 16.89 -0.46
CA LEU A 87 18.55 15.84 0.00
C LEU A 87 19.50 15.38 -1.11
N GLY A 88 18.98 15.21 -2.33
CA GLY A 88 19.75 14.82 -3.50
C GLY A 88 20.84 15.84 -3.84
N GLU A 89 20.51 17.14 -3.84
CA GLU A 89 21.49 18.21 -4.03
C GLU A 89 22.57 18.19 -2.95
N LYS A 90 22.17 18.02 -1.69
CA LYS A 90 23.10 17.98 -0.55
C LYS A 90 24.09 16.82 -0.62
N ILE A 91 23.67 15.68 -1.17
CA ILE A 91 24.50 14.49 -1.35
C ILE A 91 25.30 14.55 -2.68
N GLY A 92 25.02 15.54 -3.53
CA GLY A 92 25.74 15.74 -4.80
C GLY A 92 25.20 14.94 -5.97
N ILE A 93 23.91 14.60 -5.98
CA ILE A 93 23.26 13.94 -7.11
C ILE A 93 23.05 14.94 -8.24
N GLU A 94 23.60 14.62 -9.41
CA GLU A 94 23.44 15.44 -10.62
C GLU A 94 21.97 15.55 -11.05
N ASP A 95 21.56 16.78 -11.36
CA ASP A 95 20.22 17.15 -11.84
C ASP A 95 19.06 16.69 -10.92
N ALA A 96 19.28 16.68 -9.59
CA ALA A 96 18.29 16.19 -8.62
C ALA A 96 16.88 16.80 -8.79
N LEU A 97 16.79 18.10 -9.13
CA LEU A 97 15.52 18.80 -9.36
C LEU A 97 14.75 18.29 -10.59
N GLY A 98 15.44 17.80 -11.62
CA GLY A 98 14.84 17.30 -12.86
C GLY A 98 14.37 15.85 -12.79
N LEU A 99 14.77 15.11 -11.75
CA LEU A 99 14.51 13.67 -11.65
C LEU A 99 13.10 13.37 -11.15
N SER A 100 12.55 12.25 -11.64
CA SER A 100 11.35 11.66 -11.04
C SER A 100 11.65 11.15 -9.64
N ARG A 101 10.63 11.12 -8.77
CA ARG A 101 10.75 10.59 -7.40
C ARG A 101 11.43 9.22 -7.36
N ALA A 102 11.06 8.33 -8.28
CA ALA A 102 11.59 6.98 -8.38
C ALA A 102 13.10 6.95 -8.63
N VAL A 103 13.54 7.70 -9.65
CA VAL A 103 14.97 7.76 -10.03
C VAL A 103 15.77 8.43 -8.92
N LEU A 104 15.25 9.52 -8.37
CA LEU A 104 15.87 10.25 -7.28
C LEU A 104 16.04 9.37 -6.03
N MET A 105 14.99 8.63 -5.63
CA MET A 105 15.06 7.69 -4.52
C MET A 105 16.15 6.63 -4.72
N ARG A 106 16.21 6.03 -5.91
CA ARG A 106 17.26 5.05 -6.25
C ARG A 106 18.66 5.64 -6.17
N ARG A 107 18.88 6.83 -6.71
CA ARG A 107 20.20 7.49 -6.64
C ARG A 107 20.58 7.85 -5.21
N ILE A 108 19.65 8.41 -4.41
CA ILE A 108 19.89 8.72 -2.98
C ILE A 108 20.28 7.47 -2.21
N VAL A 109 19.50 6.39 -2.33
CA VAL A 109 19.78 5.14 -1.62
C VAL A 109 21.12 4.58 -2.07
N ARG A 110 21.41 4.56 -3.38
CA ARG A 110 22.69 4.06 -3.92
C ARG A 110 23.88 4.82 -3.36
N THR A 111 23.87 6.14 -3.42
CA THR A 111 24.96 6.97 -2.88
C THR A 111 25.09 6.81 -1.37
N ALA A 112 23.96 6.76 -0.64
CA ALA A 112 24.00 6.51 0.80
C ALA A 112 24.50 5.09 1.15
N MET A 113 24.24 4.09 0.31
CA MET A 113 24.75 2.73 0.48
C MET A 113 26.27 2.66 0.30
N GLU A 114 26.85 3.43 -0.63
CA GLU A 114 28.30 3.53 -0.81
C GLU A 114 28.99 4.05 0.47
N ASP A 115 28.34 4.96 1.20
CA ASP A 115 28.87 5.60 2.41
C ASP A 115 28.62 4.83 3.72
N ALA A 116 27.45 4.17 3.84
CA ALA A 116 26.93 3.60 5.08
C ALA A 116 26.75 2.07 5.05
N GLY A 117 26.68 1.46 3.86
CA GLY A 117 26.83 0.04 3.64
C GLY A 117 25.56 -0.81 3.64
N VAL A 118 24.56 -0.50 4.47
CA VAL A 118 23.37 -1.36 4.61
C VAL A 118 22.12 -0.51 4.83
N PHE A 119 21.03 -0.86 4.15
CA PHE A 119 19.70 -0.31 4.39
C PHE A 119 18.77 -1.39 4.93
N PHE A 120 18.12 -1.08 6.03
CA PHE A 120 17.05 -1.88 6.57
C PHE A 120 15.71 -1.41 6.00
N VAL A 121 14.83 -2.35 5.75
CA VAL A 121 13.48 -2.06 5.31
C VAL A 121 12.48 -2.93 6.02
N ARG A 122 11.28 -2.38 6.23
CA ARG A 122 10.11 -3.09 6.70
C ARG A 122 8.92 -2.85 5.78
N GLY A 123 8.21 -3.90 5.38
CA GLY A 123 7.00 -3.80 4.57
C GLY A 123 6.10 -5.02 4.73
N THR A 124 4.92 -4.98 4.12
CA THR A 124 3.98 -6.11 4.10
C THR A 124 4.21 -6.91 2.83
N LEU A 125 4.46 -8.21 2.96
CA LEU A 125 4.71 -9.09 1.84
C LEU A 125 3.42 -9.35 1.05
N ASP A 126 3.49 -9.13 -0.25
CA ASP A 126 2.49 -9.52 -1.24
C ASP A 126 3.16 -10.50 -2.20
N VAL A 127 2.60 -11.71 -2.32
CA VAL A 127 3.19 -12.80 -3.12
C VAL A 127 2.38 -12.96 -4.40
N THR A 128 3.07 -12.90 -5.53
CA THR A 128 2.44 -13.07 -6.84
C THR A 128 2.17 -14.55 -7.15
N GLU A 129 1.30 -14.81 -8.11
CA GLU A 129 1.01 -16.17 -8.60
C GLU A 129 2.25 -16.90 -9.15
N PHE A 130 3.30 -16.15 -9.50
CA PHE A 130 4.55 -16.68 -10.04
C PHE A 130 5.60 -16.99 -8.95
N GLY A 131 5.25 -16.84 -7.67
CA GLY A 131 6.08 -17.26 -6.53
C GLY A 131 7.10 -16.22 -6.05
N PHE A 132 7.34 -15.13 -6.79
CA PHE A 132 8.06 -13.96 -6.27
C PHE A 132 7.09 -12.99 -5.60
N GLY A 133 7.60 -12.10 -4.75
CA GLY A 133 6.76 -11.15 -4.04
C GLY A 133 7.32 -9.73 -4.03
N PHE A 134 6.53 -8.81 -3.48
CA PHE A 134 6.91 -7.44 -3.21
C PHE A 134 6.62 -7.08 -1.76
N LEU A 135 7.52 -6.35 -1.11
CA LEU A 135 7.16 -5.63 0.10
C LEU A 135 6.42 -4.36 -0.28
N ARG A 136 5.13 -4.32 0.07
CA ARG A 136 4.24 -3.17 -0.09
C ARG A 136 4.28 -2.29 1.15
N HIS A 137 3.98 -1.01 0.95
CA HIS A 137 4.09 -0.01 2.01
C HIS A 137 2.77 0.74 2.26
N LYS A 138 2.66 1.36 3.42
CA LYS A 138 1.49 2.17 3.79
C LYS A 138 1.43 3.52 3.06
N CYS A 139 2.58 4.04 2.64
CA CYS A 139 2.66 5.36 2.00
C CYS A 139 1.91 5.44 0.67
N ASN A 140 1.64 4.29 0.04
CA ASN A 140 0.89 4.14 -1.21
C ASN A 140 -0.30 3.17 -1.03
N ASP A 141 -0.86 3.05 0.18
CA ASP A 141 -2.03 2.19 0.47
C ASP A 141 -1.86 0.74 0.00
N PHE A 142 -0.64 0.21 0.08
CA PHE A 142 -0.25 -1.14 -0.36
C PHE A 142 -0.47 -1.42 -1.85
N THR A 143 -0.62 -0.38 -2.67
CA THR A 143 -0.71 -0.50 -4.13
C THR A 143 0.65 -0.72 -4.77
N GLU A 144 0.67 -1.15 -6.02
CA GLU A 144 1.93 -1.40 -6.73
C GLU A 144 2.63 -0.09 -7.08
N SER A 145 3.91 0.03 -6.73
CA SER A 145 4.69 1.22 -7.04
C SER A 145 6.19 0.93 -7.16
N SER A 146 6.75 1.22 -8.32
CA SER A 146 8.15 0.90 -8.67
C SER A 146 9.19 1.80 -7.99
N ASP A 147 8.76 2.86 -7.30
CA ASP A 147 9.65 3.76 -6.55
C ASP A 147 9.85 3.34 -5.09
N VAL A 148 8.90 2.59 -4.51
CA VAL A 148 8.92 2.20 -3.10
C VAL A 148 8.94 0.69 -2.88
N ASP A 149 8.41 -0.11 -3.82
CA ASP A 149 8.29 -1.55 -3.62
C ASP A 149 9.65 -2.25 -3.69
N ILE A 150 9.76 -3.31 -2.89
CA ILE A 150 10.98 -4.11 -2.80
C ILE A 150 10.69 -5.53 -3.23
N LEU A 151 11.37 -5.95 -4.29
CA LEU A 151 11.25 -7.30 -4.81
C LEU A 151 11.81 -8.32 -3.83
N VAL A 152 11.04 -9.36 -3.53
CA VAL A 152 11.45 -10.51 -2.74
C VAL A 152 11.54 -11.72 -3.66
N HIS A 153 12.74 -12.27 -3.80
CA HIS A 153 13.00 -13.41 -4.67
C HIS A 153 12.31 -14.69 -4.13
N PRO A 154 11.80 -15.59 -5.00
CA PRO A 154 11.13 -16.83 -4.57
C PRO A 154 11.96 -17.66 -3.57
N GLY A 155 13.27 -17.76 -3.80
CA GLY A 155 14.16 -18.48 -2.89
C GLY A 155 14.18 -17.96 -1.45
N LEU A 156 13.97 -16.65 -1.22
CA LEU A 156 13.83 -16.11 0.16
C LEU A 156 12.47 -16.43 0.75
N ILE A 157 11.41 -16.39 -0.07
CA ILE A 157 10.05 -16.77 0.33
C ILE A 157 10.03 -18.23 0.76
N GLU A 158 10.62 -19.12 -0.04
CA GLU A 158 10.75 -20.55 0.24
C GLU A 158 11.63 -20.81 1.46
N LYS A 159 12.85 -20.22 1.52
CA LYS A 159 13.81 -20.41 2.63
C LYS A 159 13.21 -20.08 3.99
N HIS A 160 12.41 -19.02 4.09
CA HIS A 160 11.84 -18.56 5.35
C HIS A 160 10.36 -18.95 5.53
N HIS A 161 9.78 -19.73 4.60
CA HIS A 161 8.36 -20.10 4.58
C HIS A 161 7.43 -18.88 4.73
N LEU A 162 7.73 -17.81 3.98
CA LEU A 162 6.96 -16.57 4.09
C LEU A 162 5.57 -16.72 3.48
N LEU A 163 4.60 -16.07 4.11
CA LEU A 163 3.20 -16.04 3.69
C LEU A 163 2.77 -14.61 3.33
N PRO A 164 1.82 -14.45 2.39
CA PRO A 164 1.27 -13.14 2.05
C PRO A 164 0.61 -12.48 3.28
N GLY A 165 0.74 -11.17 3.38
CA GLY A 165 0.26 -10.37 4.52
C GLY A 165 1.22 -10.31 5.70
N GLN A 166 2.31 -11.07 5.70
CA GLN A 166 3.33 -10.99 6.75
C GLN A 166 4.10 -9.67 6.69
N VAL A 167 4.36 -9.08 7.86
CA VAL A 167 5.22 -7.90 7.96
C VAL A 167 6.67 -8.37 8.06
N VAL A 168 7.43 -8.14 7.00
CA VAL A 168 8.81 -8.60 6.87
C VAL A 168 9.75 -7.42 7.08
N ARG A 169 10.80 -7.62 7.88
CA ARG A 169 11.94 -6.70 7.98
C ARG A 169 13.20 -7.40 7.53
N GLY A 170 14.02 -6.70 6.76
CA GLY A 170 15.23 -7.26 6.19
C GLY A 170 16.20 -6.20 5.68
N VAL A 171 17.25 -6.69 5.02
CA VAL A 171 18.25 -5.88 4.34
C VAL A 171 17.87 -5.77 2.88
N MET A 172 17.93 -4.56 2.32
CA MET A 172 17.70 -4.33 0.88
C MET A 172 18.96 -3.90 0.15
N VAL A 173 18.92 -4.04 -1.18
CA VAL A 173 19.95 -3.56 -2.11
C VAL A 173 19.34 -2.60 -3.11
N SER A 174 20.09 -1.53 -3.43
CA SER A 174 19.78 -0.65 -4.54
C SER A 174 20.06 -1.35 -5.89
N PRO A 175 19.24 -1.11 -6.92
CA PRO A 175 19.61 -1.48 -8.29
C PRO A 175 20.87 -0.72 -8.74
N ALA A 176 21.57 -1.29 -9.72
CA ALA A 176 22.76 -0.70 -10.32
C ALA A 176 22.44 0.47 -11.26
N ASP A 177 21.26 0.44 -11.88
CA ASP A 177 20.77 1.42 -12.82
C ASP A 177 19.55 2.20 -12.29
N ASP A 178 19.09 3.16 -13.08
CA ASP A 178 17.97 4.03 -12.72
C ASP A 178 16.60 3.43 -13.05
N GLU A 179 16.54 2.26 -13.68
CA GLU A 179 15.30 1.59 -14.11
C GLU A 179 14.97 0.34 -13.28
N GLY A 180 15.96 -0.21 -12.57
CA GLY A 180 15.82 -1.38 -11.74
C GLY A 180 14.98 -1.17 -10.50
N LEU A 181 14.69 -2.28 -9.82
CA LEU A 181 13.92 -2.31 -8.58
C LEU A 181 14.84 -2.50 -7.38
N PHE A 182 14.40 -2.05 -6.22
CA PHE A 182 15.00 -2.46 -4.97
C PHE A 182 14.75 -3.95 -4.75
N VAL A 183 15.76 -4.65 -4.24
CA VAL A 183 15.69 -6.11 -4.04
C VAL A 183 15.98 -6.43 -2.58
N MET A 184 15.17 -7.31 -2.00
CA MET A 184 15.42 -7.89 -0.68
C MET A 184 16.64 -8.80 -0.76
N HIS A 185 17.61 -8.52 0.09
CA HIS A 185 18.82 -9.31 0.20
C HIS A 185 18.66 -10.47 1.19
N GLU A 186 18.23 -10.16 2.42
CA GLU A 186 18.13 -11.12 3.52
C GLU A 186 16.97 -10.72 4.43
N VAL A 187 16.21 -11.71 4.87
CA VAL A 187 15.11 -11.55 5.82
C VAL A 187 15.67 -11.66 7.23
N LEU A 188 15.39 -10.66 8.07
CA LEU A 188 15.87 -10.63 9.46
C LEU A 188 14.77 -10.96 10.45
N GLU A 189 13.57 -10.40 10.24
CA GLU A 189 12.44 -10.56 11.16
C GLU A 189 11.13 -10.70 10.40
N VAL A 190 10.20 -11.48 10.95
CA VAL A 190 8.82 -11.60 10.51
C VAL A 190 7.92 -11.27 11.69
N PHE A 191 7.03 -10.29 11.53
CA PHE A 191 6.23 -9.69 12.60
C PHE A 191 7.02 -9.16 13.82
N GLY A 192 8.33 -8.93 13.68
CA GLY A 192 9.20 -8.44 14.74
C GLY A 192 9.90 -9.54 15.55
N ASP A 193 9.74 -10.80 15.13
CA ASP A 193 10.40 -11.97 15.70
C ASP A 193 11.30 -12.66 14.67
N ASP A 194 12.17 -13.56 15.13
CA ASP A 194 12.98 -14.40 14.24
C ASP A 194 12.07 -15.21 13.29
N PRO A 195 12.40 -15.33 11.99
CA PRO A 195 11.56 -16.02 11.00
C PRO A 195 11.20 -17.45 11.40
N GLU A 196 12.11 -18.17 12.06
CA GLU A 196 11.91 -19.55 12.50
C GLU A 196 10.78 -19.69 13.53
N LYS A 197 10.50 -18.66 14.35
CA LYS A 197 9.39 -18.72 15.31
C LYS A 197 8.04 -18.83 14.62
N GLN A 198 7.92 -18.28 13.41
CA GLN A 198 6.67 -18.34 12.65
C GLN A 198 6.29 -19.76 12.24
N TRP A 199 7.27 -20.66 12.09
CA TRP A 199 7.02 -22.05 11.69
C TRP A 199 6.30 -22.86 12.77
N SER A 200 6.40 -22.42 14.02
CA SER A 200 5.73 -23.05 15.17
C SER A 200 4.29 -22.58 15.37
N LEU A 201 3.87 -21.53 14.66
CA LEU A 201 2.53 -20.97 14.80
C LEU A 201 1.54 -21.76 13.95
N GLU A 202 0.38 -22.04 14.53
CA GLU A 202 -0.74 -22.63 13.80
C GLU A 202 -1.23 -21.64 12.73
N PRO A 203 -1.41 -22.07 11.47
CA PRO A 203 -2.00 -21.24 10.43
C PRO A 203 -3.39 -20.72 10.84
N PHE A 204 -3.71 -19.48 10.45
CA PHE A 204 -4.97 -18.84 10.86
C PHE A 204 -6.23 -19.65 10.51
N HIS A 205 -6.21 -20.40 9.41
CA HIS A 205 -7.35 -21.19 8.94
C HIS A 205 -7.59 -22.48 9.75
N ASP A 206 -6.57 -22.94 10.48
CA ASP A 206 -6.63 -24.14 11.31
C ASP A 206 -7.00 -23.79 12.77
N LEU A 207 -7.02 -22.51 13.13
CA LEU A 207 -7.47 -22.05 14.44
C LEU A 207 -8.95 -22.38 14.67
N VAL A 208 -9.28 -22.78 15.90
CA VAL A 208 -10.66 -23.07 16.29
C VAL A 208 -11.45 -21.76 16.41
N PRO A 209 -12.53 -21.58 15.63
CA PRO A 209 -13.35 -20.37 15.74
C PRO A 209 -14.16 -20.41 17.04
N LEU A 210 -14.05 -19.35 17.84
CA LEU A 210 -14.81 -19.16 19.07
C LEU A 210 -15.68 -17.90 18.98
N TYR A 211 -16.72 -17.86 19.81
CA TYR A 211 -17.48 -16.64 20.01
C TYR A 211 -16.65 -15.61 20.79
N PRO A 212 -16.92 -14.29 20.63
CA PRO A 212 -16.24 -13.27 21.42
C PRO A 212 -16.51 -13.45 22.92
N GLU A 213 -15.46 -13.72 23.69
CA GLU A 213 -15.53 -13.84 25.16
C GLU A 213 -15.12 -12.52 25.84
N GLU A 214 -14.31 -11.71 25.18
CA GLU A 214 -13.86 -10.41 25.69
C GLU A 214 -14.62 -9.27 25.00
N ARG A 215 -15.25 -8.41 25.82
CA ARG A 215 -16.02 -7.27 25.35
C ARG A 215 -15.13 -6.04 25.09
N LEU A 216 -15.33 -5.39 23.96
CA LEU A 216 -14.77 -4.08 23.63
C LEU A 216 -15.77 -2.99 24.03
N GLY A 217 -15.66 -2.49 25.27
CA GLY A 217 -16.46 -1.33 25.72
C GLY A 217 -16.13 -0.08 24.91
N LEU A 218 -17.13 0.70 24.53
CA LEU A 218 -17.03 1.87 23.64
C LEU A 218 -17.44 3.19 24.32
N GLU A 219 -18.06 3.14 25.49
CA GLU A 219 -18.37 4.30 26.31
C GLU A 219 -17.10 5.09 26.66
N THR A 220 -17.08 6.39 26.34
CA THR A 220 -15.93 7.27 26.59
C THR A 220 -16.35 8.51 27.36
N GLU A 221 -16.84 9.53 26.67
CA GLU A 221 -17.34 10.78 27.27
C GLU A 221 -18.86 10.72 27.48
N ALA A 222 -19.36 11.50 28.44
CA ALA A 222 -20.78 11.47 28.82
C ALA A 222 -21.73 11.96 27.71
N ASP A 223 -21.24 12.81 26.81
CA ASP A 223 -21.97 13.38 25.67
C ASP A 223 -22.00 12.46 24.43
N LEU A 224 -21.15 11.43 24.37
CA LEU A 224 -21.12 10.46 23.28
C LEU A 224 -22.11 9.31 23.54
N ILE A 225 -23.40 9.64 23.39
CA ILE A 225 -24.51 8.73 23.68
C ILE A 225 -24.53 7.53 22.72
N GLU A 226 -24.09 7.71 21.48
CA GLU A 226 -24.14 6.70 20.42
C GLU A 226 -23.33 5.44 20.77
N THR A 227 -22.12 5.60 21.31
CA THR A 227 -21.29 4.44 21.69
C THR A 227 -21.86 3.72 22.90
N ARG A 228 -22.50 4.44 23.83
CA ARG A 228 -23.23 3.87 24.98
C ARG A 228 -24.44 3.07 24.53
N ILE A 229 -25.17 3.57 23.53
CA ILE A 229 -26.28 2.83 22.92
C ILE A 229 -25.79 1.53 22.28
N ILE A 230 -24.67 1.56 21.55
CA ILE A 230 -24.06 0.34 21.00
C ILE A 230 -23.72 -0.63 22.13
N ASP A 231 -23.08 -0.14 23.18
CA ASP A 231 -22.71 -0.95 24.34
C ASP A 231 -23.90 -1.65 25.02
N LEU A 232 -25.07 -1.01 25.04
CA LEU A 232 -26.27 -1.57 25.68
C LEU A 232 -27.06 -2.50 24.75
N ILE A 233 -27.18 -2.16 23.47
CA ILE A 233 -28.09 -2.84 22.53
C ILE A 233 -27.36 -3.90 21.70
N SER A 234 -26.13 -3.62 21.29
CA SER A 234 -25.35 -4.46 20.36
C SER A 234 -23.87 -4.45 20.76
N PRO A 235 -23.51 -5.04 21.91
CA PRO A 235 -22.13 -5.01 22.41
C PRO A 235 -21.17 -5.65 21.40
N ILE A 236 -19.98 -5.08 21.27
CA ILE A 236 -18.93 -5.56 20.38
C ILE A 236 -17.88 -6.29 21.22
N GLY A 237 -17.42 -7.45 20.77
CA GLY A 237 -16.33 -8.20 21.40
C GLY A 237 -15.14 -8.46 20.47
N LYS A 238 -14.03 -8.95 21.01
CA LYS A 238 -12.86 -9.37 20.24
C LYS A 238 -13.21 -10.60 19.40
N GLY A 239 -13.11 -10.48 18.08
CA GLY A 239 -13.57 -11.48 17.12
C GLY A 239 -14.99 -11.25 16.60
N GLN A 240 -15.65 -10.14 16.97
CA GLN A 240 -17.00 -9.84 16.50
C GLN A 240 -17.05 -9.60 15.00
N ARG A 241 -18.02 -10.24 14.34
CA ARG A 241 -18.42 -9.94 12.95
C ARG A 241 -19.71 -9.11 13.01
N GLY A 242 -19.60 -7.83 12.69
CA GLY A 242 -20.71 -6.87 12.75
C GLY A 242 -21.04 -6.28 11.39
N LEU A 243 -22.30 -5.88 11.21
CA LEU A 243 -22.76 -5.15 10.03
C LEU A 243 -23.55 -3.92 10.48
N ILE A 244 -23.10 -2.73 10.07
CA ILE A 244 -23.85 -1.48 10.29
C ILE A 244 -24.72 -1.25 9.05
N VAL A 245 -26.02 -1.54 9.18
CA VAL A 245 -27.02 -1.27 8.14
C VAL A 245 -27.55 0.14 8.31
N ALA A 246 -27.34 1.00 7.31
CA ALA A 246 -27.78 2.38 7.34
C ALA A 246 -28.15 2.87 5.93
N PRO A 247 -29.24 3.65 5.76
CA PRO A 247 -29.54 4.29 4.50
C PRO A 247 -28.53 5.42 4.20
N PRO A 248 -28.49 5.92 2.95
CA PRO A 248 -27.63 7.05 2.60
C PRO A 248 -27.87 8.26 3.52
N ARG A 249 -26.78 8.92 3.94
CA ARG A 249 -26.79 10.12 4.81
C ARG A 249 -27.30 9.91 6.24
N ALA A 250 -27.35 8.67 6.75
CA ALA A 250 -27.75 8.37 8.12
C ALA A 250 -26.59 8.34 9.14
N GLY A 251 -25.47 9.01 8.86
CA GLY A 251 -24.38 9.13 9.84
C GLY A 251 -23.46 7.90 10.01
N LYS A 252 -23.52 6.90 9.10
CA LYS A 252 -22.67 5.69 9.15
C LYS A 252 -21.17 6.01 9.36
N THR A 253 -20.66 6.99 8.63
CA THR A 253 -19.25 7.39 8.72
C THR A 253 -18.91 7.99 10.09
N VAL A 254 -19.80 8.82 10.64
CA VAL A 254 -19.62 9.41 11.97
C VAL A 254 -19.62 8.31 13.03
N LEU A 255 -20.57 7.38 12.96
CA LEU A 255 -20.63 6.25 13.89
C LEU A 255 -19.35 5.39 13.84
N LEU A 256 -18.84 5.09 12.64
CA LEU A 256 -17.57 4.37 12.48
C LEU A 256 -16.37 5.13 13.08
N GLN A 257 -16.31 6.45 12.89
CA GLN A 257 -15.27 7.29 13.51
C GLN A 257 -15.36 7.25 15.03
N MET A 258 -16.56 7.30 15.61
CA MET A 258 -16.75 7.21 17.05
C MET A 258 -16.29 5.87 17.61
N ILE A 259 -16.64 4.75 16.95
CA ILE A 259 -16.17 3.41 17.32
C ILE A 259 -14.63 3.34 17.25
N ALA A 260 -14.04 3.83 16.17
CA ALA A 260 -12.59 3.86 15.97
C ALA A 260 -11.87 4.67 17.08
N ASN A 261 -12.40 5.85 17.42
CA ASN A 261 -11.86 6.69 18.49
C ASN A 261 -11.98 6.02 19.86
N ALA A 262 -13.11 5.38 20.15
CA ALA A 262 -13.31 4.64 21.40
C ALA A 262 -12.33 3.46 21.51
N ILE A 263 -12.17 2.66 20.45
CA ILE A 263 -11.20 1.56 20.41
C ILE A 263 -9.77 2.07 20.63
N THR A 264 -9.38 3.14 19.94
CA THR A 264 -8.03 3.72 20.08
C THR A 264 -7.75 4.23 21.49
N LYS A 265 -8.78 4.78 22.16
CA LYS A 265 -8.66 5.34 23.52
C LYS A 265 -8.64 4.27 24.61
N LEU A 266 -9.46 3.22 24.47
CA LEU A 266 -9.73 2.27 25.55
C LEU A 266 -8.98 0.93 25.38
N HIS A 267 -8.64 0.54 24.15
CA HIS A 267 -8.10 -0.78 23.82
C HIS A 267 -6.76 -0.63 23.08
N SER A 268 -5.73 -0.14 23.78
CA SER A 268 -4.41 0.14 23.20
C SER A 268 -3.65 -1.10 22.72
N ASP A 269 -4.06 -2.28 23.20
CA ASP A 269 -3.58 -3.58 22.75
C ASP A 269 -4.10 -3.97 21.35
N SER A 270 -5.22 -3.38 20.93
CA SER A 270 -5.88 -3.68 19.67
C SER A 270 -5.26 -2.90 18.50
N LYS A 271 -5.08 -3.57 17.36
CA LYS A 271 -4.64 -2.93 16.11
C LYS A 271 -5.85 -2.45 15.32
N LEU A 272 -6.04 -1.13 15.24
CA LEU A 272 -7.11 -0.53 14.45
C LEU A 272 -6.68 -0.36 12.98
N ILE A 273 -7.52 -0.86 12.06
CA ILE A 273 -7.35 -0.70 10.61
C ILE A 273 -8.66 -0.16 10.05
N ILE A 274 -8.59 0.96 9.32
CA ILE A 274 -9.73 1.53 8.58
C ILE A 274 -9.45 1.31 7.10
N LEU A 275 -10.25 0.45 6.46
CA LEU A 275 -10.21 0.21 5.02
C LEU A 275 -11.34 0.99 4.35
N LEU A 276 -10.97 1.92 3.48
CA LEU A 276 -11.93 2.65 2.64
C LEU A 276 -11.99 1.96 1.28
N VAL A 277 -13.20 1.57 0.88
CA VAL A 277 -13.50 0.85 -0.38
C VAL A 277 -14.34 1.74 -1.29
#